data_AF-A0A1X7V3L8-F1
#
_entry.id   AF-A0A1X7V3L8-F1
#
_cell.length_a   1.000
_cell.length_b   1.000
_cell.length_c   1.000
_cell.angle_alpha   90.00
_cell.angle_beta   90.00
_cell.angle_gamma   90.00
#
_symmetry.space_group_name_H-M   'P 1'
#
loop_
_entity.id
_entity.type
_entity.pdbx_description
1 polymer ?
#
loop_
_entity_poly.entity_id
_entity_poly.type
_entity_poly.pdbx_seq_one_letter_code
_entity_poly.pdbx_strand_id
1 'polypeptide(L)'
;MSTTSKRKHGHSSRTTGGSGGEKRPKGEEEKGQESDSKRQKVETRPPFVPPTRENGGMLGGLPLYGELLPAEGYTSVPVAARETCKRLADIILSVKDNKSGESSSTDSKSVSTQRRTSVILFTLLRQLNRVSNLYCKETRDGTQERKLSIDELHLQLQNLQYEAKHLQKEITSCYEFKSKHDDIDLISEQEFYESAPESLSNPEVTKTDSHKLMLARLEWELKQREQLASRQSSLEASIKSKLEQTQKLEEKLSRLRPGP
;
A
#
# COMPACT_ATOMS: atom_id res chain seq x y z
N MET A 1 1.59 -15.56 -67.56
CA MET A 1 2.54 -16.49 -66.91
C MET A 1 2.50 -16.19 -65.43
N SER A 2 2.15 -17.05 -64.47
CA SER A 2 1.57 -18.37 -64.41
C SER A 2 1.05 -18.53 -62.97
N THR A 3 -0.17 -19.07 -62.83
CA THR A 3 -0.62 -20.00 -61.77
C THR A 3 -0.47 -19.62 -60.28
N THR A 4 -1.56 -19.34 -59.54
CA THR A 4 -2.50 -20.30 -58.89
C THR A 4 -1.92 -21.04 -57.69
N SER A 5 -2.47 -20.84 -56.47
CA SER A 5 -3.11 -21.95 -55.74
C SER A 5 -3.95 -21.52 -54.52
N LYS A 6 -5.18 -22.03 -54.50
CA LYS A 6 -6.20 -21.98 -53.43
C LYS A 6 -5.81 -22.86 -52.24
N ARG A 7 -6.29 -22.52 -51.04
CA ARG A 7 -6.98 -23.53 -50.21
C ARG A 7 -8.07 -22.89 -49.33
N LYS A 8 -9.23 -23.55 -49.38
CA LYS A 8 -10.50 -23.25 -48.72
C LYS A 8 -10.74 -24.29 -47.61
N HIS A 9 -11.61 -23.90 -46.67
CA HIS A 9 -12.58 -24.68 -45.89
C HIS A 9 -12.17 -25.37 -44.58
N GLY A 10 -13.04 -25.19 -43.57
CA GLY A 10 -13.18 -26.05 -42.40
C GLY A 10 -14.02 -25.46 -41.27
N HIS A 11 -15.34 -25.38 -41.43
CA HIS A 11 -16.31 -25.28 -40.33
C HIS A 11 -16.25 -26.55 -39.46
N SER A 12 -16.40 -26.45 -38.13
CA SER A 12 -17.22 -27.41 -37.38
C SER A 12 -17.58 -26.92 -35.98
N SER A 13 -18.88 -26.69 -35.78
CA SER A 13 -19.61 -26.61 -34.52
C SER A 13 -19.78 -27.98 -33.88
N ARG A 14 -19.75 -28.11 -32.55
CA ARG A 14 -20.44 -29.20 -31.86
C ARG A 14 -20.97 -28.83 -30.48
N THR A 15 -22.28 -28.86 -30.41
CA THR A 15 -23.17 -28.91 -29.25
C THR A 15 -23.38 -30.35 -28.78
N THR A 16 -23.49 -30.59 -27.47
CA THR A 16 -24.27 -31.62 -26.74
C THR A 16 -24.13 -31.29 -25.25
N GLY A 17 -25.13 -31.18 -24.36
CA GLY A 17 -26.52 -31.66 -24.34
C GLY A 17 -26.69 -32.79 -23.32
N GLY A 18 -27.40 -32.53 -22.19
CA GLY A 18 -27.88 -33.52 -21.21
C GLY A 18 -27.82 -33.00 -19.75
N SER A 19 -28.89 -32.43 -19.16
CA SER A 19 -30.06 -33.09 -18.51
C SER A 19 -29.66 -33.95 -17.31
N GLY A 20 -30.17 -33.85 -16.08
CA GLY A 20 -31.27 -33.12 -15.43
C GLY A 20 -31.36 -33.73 -14.01
N GLY A 21 -31.81 -32.98 -13.00
CA GLY A 21 -31.88 -33.53 -11.63
C GLY A 21 -32.29 -32.51 -10.57
N GLU A 22 -33.59 -32.34 -10.40
CA GLU A 22 -34.27 -31.52 -9.41
C GLU A 22 -34.42 -32.28 -8.08
N LYS A 23 -33.82 -31.80 -6.97
CA LYS A 23 -34.25 -32.08 -5.58
C LYS A 23 -33.80 -30.98 -4.61
N ARG A 24 -34.75 -30.28 -3.99
CA ARG A 24 -34.69 -29.72 -2.62
C ARG A 24 -35.53 -30.64 -1.70
N PRO A 25 -35.54 -30.52 -0.35
CA PRO A 25 -34.68 -29.76 0.58
C PRO A 25 -34.19 -30.62 1.79
N LYS A 26 -33.25 -30.09 2.58
CA LYS A 26 -32.96 -30.33 4.03
C LYS A 26 -31.84 -29.32 4.35
N GLY A 27 -31.99 -28.34 5.24
CA GLY A 27 -32.24 -28.49 6.66
C GLY A 27 -30.90 -28.65 7.38
N GLU A 28 -30.10 -27.58 7.49
CA GLU A 28 -28.84 -27.57 8.24
C GLU A 28 -28.69 -26.28 9.06
N GLU A 29 -28.67 -26.52 10.36
CA GLU A 29 -28.20 -25.77 11.54
C GLU A 29 -27.43 -24.45 11.32
N GLU A 30 -27.96 -23.36 11.88
CA GLU A 30 -27.17 -22.19 12.26
C GLU A 30 -26.20 -22.57 13.39
N LYS A 31 -24.93 -22.77 13.06
CA LYS A 31 -23.84 -22.69 14.04
C LYS A 31 -23.47 -21.22 14.23
N GLY A 32 -23.61 -20.77 15.48
CA GLY A 32 -23.15 -19.45 15.91
C GLY A 32 -21.69 -19.23 15.56
N GLN A 33 -21.42 -18.14 14.85
CA GLN A 33 -20.06 -17.64 14.67
C GLN A 33 -19.68 -16.82 15.91
N GLU A 34 -18.95 -17.49 16.80
CA GLU A 34 -18.12 -16.88 17.82
C GLU A 34 -17.04 -16.04 17.10
N SER A 35 -17.15 -14.72 17.20
CA SER A 35 -16.16 -13.79 16.64
C SER A 35 -14.97 -13.72 17.58
N ASP A 36 -13.95 -14.51 17.27
CA ASP A 36 -12.64 -14.55 17.92
C ASP A 36 -11.97 -13.17 17.78
N SER A 37 -12.12 -12.33 18.79
CA SER A 37 -11.43 -11.04 18.92
C SER A 37 -9.94 -11.27 19.17
N LYS A 38 -9.18 -11.52 18.11
CA LYS A 38 -7.72 -11.43 18.15
C LYS A 38 -7.32 -9.97 18.28
N ARG A 39 -7.14 -9.56 19.54
CA ARG A 39 -6.49 -8.31 19.95
C ARG A 39 -5.08 -8.26 19.35
N GLN A 40 -4.94 -7.63 18.20
CA GLN A 40 -3.65 -7.41 17.57
C GLN A 40 -2.90 -6.40 18.45
N LYS A 41 -1.87 -6.89 19.16
CA LYS A 41 -1.00 -6.08 20.00
C LYS A 41 -0.29 -5.08 19.07
N VAL A 42 -0.75 -3.84 19.05
CA VAL A 42 -0.06 -2.73 18.39
C VAL A 42 1.24 -2.52 19.16
N GLU A 43 2.30 -3.15 18.68
CA GLU A 43 3.65 -2.93 19.19
C GLU A 43 4.12 -1.58 18.62
N THR A 44 3.84 -0.51 19.37
CA THR A 44 4.34 0.83 19.07
C THR A 44 5.86 0.79 19.10
N ARG A 45 6.47 0.78 17.92
CA ARG A 45 7.92 0.94 17.76
C ARG A 45 8.30 2.32 18.30
N PRO A 46 9.31 2.42 19.18
CA PRO A 46 9.69 3.72 19.72
C PRO A 46 10.15 4.67 18.60
N PRO A 47 9.94 5.99 18.74
CA PRO A 47 10.41 6.96 17.76
C PRO A 47 11.93 6.84 17.60
N PHE A 48 12.39 6.76 16.35
CA PHE A 48 13.81 6.68 16.04
C PHE A 48 14.48 8.03 16.32
N VAL A 49 15.46 8.03 17.23
CA VAL A 49 16.33 9.18 17.49
C VAL A 49 17.56 9.03 16.59
N PRO A 50 17.87 9.99 15.70
CA PRO A 50 19.01 9.88 14.81
C PRO A 50 20.33 9.91 15.62
N PRO A 51 21.34 9.12 15.24
CA PRO A 51 22.64 9.19 15.90
C PRO A 51 23.32 10.52 15.58
N THR A 52 23.66 11.28 16.62
CA THR A 52 24.57 12.43 16.54
C THR A 52 25.92 11.90 16.09
N ARG A 53 26.32 12.22 14.86
CA ARG A 53 27.60 11.79 14.28
C ARG A 53 28.73 12.59 14.94
N GLU A 54 29.37 12.00 15.95
CA GLU A 54 30.65 12.50 16.46
C GLU A 54 31.74 12.28 15.39
N ASN A 55 32.56 13.33 15.21
CA ASN A 55 33.59 13.41 14.19
C ASN A 55 34.80 12.50 14.49
N GLY A 56 35.43 12.00 13.42
CA GLY A 56 36.89 11.88 13.34
C GLY A 56 37.50 10.51 13.65
N GLY A 57 37.57 9.63 12.66
CA GLY A 57 38.46 8.46 12.67
C GLY A 57 39.54 8.57 11.60
N MET A 58 40.82 8.61 11.99
CA MET A 58 41.98 8.56 11.09
C MET A 58 42.31 7.12 10.71
N LEU A 59 42.56 6.88 9.41
CA LEU A 59 43.24 5.69 8.92
C LEU A 59 44.48 6.13 8.13
N GLY A 60 45.67 5.87 8.69
CA GLY A 60 46.93 5.99 7.94
C GLY A 60 47.41 7.42 7.64
N GLY A 61 47.06 8.41 8.47
CA GLY A 61 47.64 9.75 8.36
C GLY A 61 47.19 10.58 7.15
N LEU A 62 46.20 10.11 6.38
CA LEU A 62 45.52 10.91 5.36
C LEU A 62 44.13 11.30 5.85
N PRO A 63 43.71 12.57 5.73
CA PRO A 63 42.37 12.99 6.10
C PRO A 63 41.36 12.23 5.23
N LEU A 64 40.52 11.43 5.86
CA LEU A 64 39.29 10.92 5.26
C LEU A 64 38.20 11.92 5.66
N TYR A 65 37.47 12.42 4.65
CA TYR A 65 36.30 13.30 4.75
C TYR A 65 36.54 14.79 5.06
N GLY A 66 35.87 15.66 4.31
CA GLY A 66 35.42 16.92 4.91
C GLY A 66 35.05 18.07 3.98
N GLU A 67 35.71 18.22 2.84
CA GLU A 67 35.39 19.28 1.90
C GLU A 67 35.26 18.63 0.54
N LEU A 68 34.13 18.87 -0.14
CA LEU A 68 34.18 18.88 -1.59
C LEU A 68 35.40 19.74 -1.93
N LEU A 69 36.46 19.16 -2.50
CA LEU A 69 37.40 19.95 -3.26
C LEU A 69 36.53 20.87 -4.10
N PRO A 70 36.63 22.21 -3.92
CA PRO A 70 35.71 23.13 -4.55
C PRO A 70 35.58 22.76 -6.03
N ALA A 71 34.40 22.88 -6.62
CA ALA A 71 34.24 22.63 -8.06
C ALA A 71 35.29 23.42 -8.89
N GLU A 72 35.79 24.53 -8.33
CA GLU A 72 36.90 25.36 -8.80
C GLU A 72 38.27 24.62 -8.85
N GLY A 73 38.49 23.61 -8.03
CA GLY A 73 39.69 22.75 -8.02
C GLY A 73 39.70 21.72 -9.14
N TYR A 74 38.56 21.14 -9.52
CA TYR A 74 38.52 20.14 -10.60
C TYR A 74 38.73 20.76 -11.98
N THR A 75 38.29 22.00 -12.23
CA THR A 75 38.56 22.68 -13.52
C THR A 75 40.06 22.89 -13.76
N SER A 76 40.84 23.01 -12.68
CA SER A 76 42.29 23.18 -12.75
C SER A 76 43.04 21.90 -13.17
N VAL A 77 42.54 20.71 -12.80
CA VAL A 77 43.19 19.41 -13.07
C VAL A 77 43.32 19.08 -14.57
N PRO A 78 42.26 19.14 -15.40
CA PRO A 78 42.36 18.90 -16.84
C PRO A 78 43.12 20.00 -17.56
N VAL A 79 43.08 21.25 -17.07
CA VAL A 79 43.88 22.35 -17.60
C VAL A 79 45.37 22.11 -17.33
N ALA A 80 45.74 21.74 -16.10
CA ALA A 80 47.10 21.37 -15.74
C ALA A 80 47.60 20.11 -16.47
N ALA A 81 46.72 19.12 -16.69
CA ALA A 81 47.05 17.94 -17.49
C ALA A 81 47.32 18.30 -18.96
N ARG A 82 46.54 19.21 -19.54
CA ARG A 82 46.75 19.71 -20.90
C ARG A 82 48.07 20.48 -21.02
N GLU A 83 48.35 21.36 -20.06
CA GLU A 83 49.59 22.15 -19.99
C GLU A 83 50.83 21.25 -19.89
N THR A 84 50.78 20.24 -19.01
CA THR A 84 51.88 19.28 -18.80
C THR A 84 52.12 18.40 -20.02
N CYS A 85 51.07 17.93 -20.68
CA CYS A 85 51.18 17.21 -21.95
C CYS A 85 51.79 18.06 -23.07
N LYS A 86 51.40 19.35 -23.18
CA LYS A 86 52.00 20.27 -24.16
C LYS A 86 53.50 20.44 -23.92
N ARG A 87 53.91 20.74 -22.68
CA ARG A 87 55.32 20.88 -22.32
C ARG A 87 56.13 19.61 -22.57
N LEU A 88 55.55 18.44 -22.30
CA LEU A 88 56.20 17.16 -22.59
C LEU A 88 56.35 16.93 -24.10
N ALA A 89 55.33 17.29 -24.90
CA ALA A 89 55.38 17.22 -26.35
C ALA A 89 56.44 18.16 -26.94
N ASP A 90 56.55 19.39 -26.43
CA ASP A 90 57.57 20.37 -26.86
C ASP A 90 58.99 19.85 -26.60
N ILE A 91 59.23 19.21 -25.44
CA ILE A 91 60.53 18.59 -25.14
C ILE A 91 60.80 17.41 -26.09
N ILE A 92 59.80 16.58 -26.39
CA ILE A 92 59.96 15.45 -27.31
C ILE A 92 60.27 15.94 -28.74
N LEU A 93 59.61 17.00 -29.20
CA LEU A 93 59.87 17.63 -30.50
C LEU A 93 61.28 18.23 -30.55
N SER A 94 61.68 18.97 -29.52
CA SER A 94 63.05 19.49 -29.37
C SER A 94 64.10 18.37 -29.41
N VAL A 95 63.87 17.25 -28.74
CA VAL A 95 64.79 16.08 -28.78
C VAL A 95 64.86 15.47 -30.19
N LYS A 96 63.75 15.45 -30.92
CA LYS A 96 63.70 14.97 -32.31
C LYS A 96 64.48 15.89 -33.26
N ASP A 97 64.30 17.20 -33.15
CA ASP A 97 64.95 18.18 -34.01
C ASP A 97 66.47 18.22 -33.78
N ASN A 98 66.90 18.12 -32.51
CA ASN A 98 68.31 17.97 -32.12
C ASN A 98 68.95 16.67 -32.62
N LYS A 99 68.15 15.66 -33.01
CA LYS A 99 68.62 14.38 -33.57
C LYS A 99 68.71 14.41 -35.10
N SER A 100 67.93 15.25 -35.79
CA SER A 100 67.94 15.41 -37.25
C SER A 100 68.94 16.44 -37.78
N GLY A 101 69.44 17.33 -36.93
CA GLY A 101 70.51 18.27 -37.31
C GLY A 101 71.89 17.59 -37.21
N GLU A 102 72.59 17.45 -38.33
CA GLU A 102 74.02 17.10 -38.36
C GLU A 102 74.86 18.25 -37.76
N SER A 103 75.00 18.30 -36.44
CA SER A 103 75.97 19.19 -35.80
C SER A 103 76.57 18.57 -34.54
N SER A 104 77.90 18.47 -34.53
CA SER A 104 78.75 17.73 -33.60
C SER A 104 78.98 18.43 -32.25
N SER A 105 77.99 19.17 -31.73
CA SER A 105 78.10 19.83 -30.42
C SER A 105 76.75 19.90 -29.71
N THR A 106 76.01 18.78 -29.66
CA THR A 106 74.89 18.66 -28.72
C THR A 106 75.45 18.76 -27.29
N ASP A 107 75.17 19.88 -26.61
CA ASP A 107 75.56 20.08 -25.23
C ASP A 107 74.95 18.97 -24.36
N SER A 108 75.79 18.02 -23.94
CA SER A 108 75.40 16.87 -23.12
C SER A 108 74.60 17.30 -21.88
N LYS A 109 74.87 18.50 -21.36
CA LYS A 109 74.15 19.09 -20.23
C LYS A 109 72.70 19.42 -20.61
N SER A 110 72.43 20.01 -21.78
CA SER A 110 71.08 20.31 -22.30
C SER A 110 70.22 19.05 -22.49
N VAL A 111 70.80 17.95 -23.00
CA VAL A 111 70.08 16.68 -23.14
C VAL A 111 69.75 16.08 -21.77
N SER A 112 70.67 16.18 -20.80
CA SER A 112 70.45 15.69 -19.44
C SER A 112 69.37 16.46 -18.68
N THR A 113 69.26 17.78 -18.89
CA THR A 113 68.23 18.62 -18.28
C THR A 113 66.86 18.36 -18.90
N GLN A 114 66.77 18.24 -20.23
CA GLN A 114 65.53 17.84 -20.92
C GLN A 114 65.03 16.47 -20.42
N ARG A 115 65.92 15.49 -20.26
CA ARG A 115 65.57 14.18 -19.70
C ARG A 115 65.00 14.29 -18.28
N ARG A 116 65.64 15.07 -17.40
CA ARG A 116 65.16 15.27 -16.01
C ARG A 116 63.79 15.95 -16.01
N THR A 117 63.60 17.00 -16.80
CA THR A 117 62.33 17.72 -16.94
C THR A 117 61.21 16.80 -17.45
N SER A 118 61.48 15.95 -18.45
CA SER A 118 60.51 14.96 -18.95
C SER A 118 60.07 13.97 -17.88
N VAL A 119 61.00 13.46 -17.07
CA VAL A 119 60.67 12.55 -15.97
C VAL A 119 59.77 13.24 -14.94
N ILE A 120 60.08 14.50 -14.59
CA ILE A 120 59.25 15.30 -13.66
C ILE A 120 57.85 15.52 -14.23
N LEU A 121 57.73 15.95 -15.48
CA LEU A 121 56.44 16.15 -16.15
C LEU A 121 55.61 14.86 -16.21
N PHE A 122 56.27 13.72 -16.43
CA PHE A 122 55.60 12.41 -16.43
C PHE A 122 55.12 12.00 -15.03
N THR A 123 55.90 12.26 -13.98
CA THR A 123 55.44 12.04 -12.60
C THR A 123 54.27 12.94 -12.24
N LEU A 124 54.28 14.19 -12.71
CA LEU A 124 53.17 15.12 -12.52
C LEU A 124 51.90 14.64 -13.25
N LEU A 125 52.02 14.13 -14.47
CA LEU A 125 50.89 13.56 -15.21
C LEU A 125 50.27 12.35 -14.49
N ARG A 126 51.10 11.47 -13.92
CA ARG A 126 50.63 10.35 -13.08
C ARG A 126 49.89 10.84 -11.84
N GLN A 127 50.39 11.88 -11.18
CA GLN A 127 49.73 12.49 -10.03
C GLN A 127 48.37 13.08 -10.39
N LEU A 128 48.29 13.82 -11.50
CA LEU A 128 47.04 14.40 -12.01
C LEU A 128 46.02 13.31 -12.36
N ASN A 129 46.44 12.19 -12.95
CA ASN A 129 45.57 11.04 -13.22
C ASN A 129 45.02 10.41 -11.93
N ARG A 130 45.88 10.26 -10.91
CA ARG A 130 45.45 9.76 -9.59
C ARG A 130 44.40 10.68 -8.97
N VAL A 131 44.65 11.99 -8.97
CA VAL A 131 43.71 12.99 -8.43
C VAL A 131 42.37 12.94 -9.18
N SER A 132 42.39 12.86 -10.51
CA SER A 132 41.17 12.74 -11.32
C SER A 132 40.38 11.47 -10.98
N ASN A 133 41.05 10.32 -10.87
CA ASN A 133 40.39 9.07 -10.50
C ASN A 133 39.79 9.10 -9.09
N LEU A 134 40.47 9.73 -8.13
CA LEU A 134 39.95 9.89 -6.76
C LEU A 134 38.71 10.78 -6.75
N TYR A 135 38.77 11.93 -7.41
CA TYR A 135 37.63 12.84 -7.53
C TYR A 135 36.40 12.17 -8.15
N CYS A 136 36.60 11.40 -9.23
CA CYS A 136 35.53 10.63 -9.86
C CYS A 136 34.90 9.62 -8.89
N LYS A 137 35.72 8.94 -8.08
CA LYS A 137 35.21 8.00 -7.06
C LYS A 137 34.43 8.73 -5.97
N GLU A 138 34.98 9.78 -5.39
CA GLU A 138 34.32 10.57 -4.33
C GLU A 138 32.99 11.15 -4.82
N THR A 139 32.96 11.70 -6.03
CA THR A 139 31.73 12.22 -6.63
C THR A 139 30.70 11.11 -6.79
N ARG A 140 31.11 9.95 -7.32
CA ARG A 140 30.21 8.81 -7.51
C ARG A 140 29.68 8.30 -6.17
N ASP A 141 30.55 8.09 -5.20
CA ASP A 141 30.19 7.55 -3.88
C ASP A 141 29.29 8.54 -3.13
N GLY A 142 29.57 9.86 -3.21
CA GLY A 142 28.71 10.90 -2.64
C GLY A 142 27.35 11.03 -3.34
N THR A 143 27.26 10.76 -4.65
CA THR A 143 25.96 10.67 -5.33
C THR A 143 25.19 9.41 -4.93
N GLN A 144 25.89 8.29 -4.74
CA GLN A 144 25.30 7.03 -4.32
C GLN A 144 24.77 7.10 -2.89
N GLU A 145 25.50 7.70 -1.95
CA GLU A 145 25.06 7.90 -0.57
C GLU A 145 23.77 8.73 -0.50
N ARG A 146 23.73 9.87 -1.21
CA ARG A 146 22.50 10.69 -1.28
C ARG A 146 21.35 9.94 -1.93
N LYS A 147 21.62 9.15 -2.96
CA LYS A 147 20.59 8.30 -3.60
C LYS A 147 20.00 7.31 -2.60
N LEU A 148 20.84 6.60 -1.84
CA LEU A 148 20.40 5.63 -0.84
C LEU A 148 19.56 6.30 0.26
N SER A 149 19.96 7.50 0.70
CA SER A 149 19.18 8.28 1.66
C SER A 149 17.80 8.68 1.10
N ILE A 150 17.72 9.07 -0.18
CA ILE A 150 16.44 9.35 -0.84
C ILE A 150 15.58 8.09 -0.94
N ASP A 151 16.18 6.95 -1.30
CA ASP A 151 15.46 5.67 -1.42
C ASP A 151 14.86 5.24 -0.07
N GLU A 152 15.59 5.43 1.04
CA GLU A 152 15.10 5.18 2.40
C GLU A 152 13.91 6.08 2.75
N LEU A 153 14.04 7.39 2.53
CA LEU A 153 12.95 8.35 2.78
C LEU A 153 11.73 8.06 1.91
N HIS A 154 11.95 7.64 0.66
CA HIS A 154 10.87 7.25 -0.23
C HIS A 154 10.12 6.03 0.30
N LEU A 155 10.83 5.03 0.83
CA LEU A 155 10.21 3.86 1.45
C LEU A 155 9.38 4.24 2.68
N GLN A 156 9.88 5.13 3.54
CA GLN A 156 9.13 5.63 4.69
C GLN A 156 7.87 6.38 4.26
N LEU A 157 7.97 7.23 3.22
CA LEU A 157 6.82 7.93 2.65
C LEU A 157 5.76 6.94 2.14
N GLN A 158 6.17 5.89 1.43
CA GLN A 158 5.24 4.86 0.95
C GLN A 158 4.52 4.18 2.11
N ASN A 159 5.23 3.78 3.17
CA ASN A 159 4.62 3.16 4.35
C ASN A 159 3.53 4.06 4.95
N LEU A 160 3.84 5.35 5.17
CA LEU A 160 2.87 6.32 5.70
C LEU A 160 1.67 6.51 4.76
N GLN A 161 1.89 6.53 3.44
CA GLN A 161 0.81 6.62 2.47
C GLN A 161 -0.10 5.38 2.51
N TYR A 162 0.45 4.19 2.72
CA TYR A 162 -0.34 2.97 2.90
C TYR A 162 -1.17 3.03 4.18
N GLU A 163 -0.57 3.42 5.30
CA GLU A 163 -1.27 3.58 6.58
C GLU A 163 -2.42 4.60 6.46
N ALA A 164 -2.16 5.77 5.90
CA ALA A 164 -3.18 6.79 5.70
C ALA A 164 -4.35 6.30 4.83
N LYS A 165 -4.04 5.60 3.72
CA LYS A 165 -5.07 5.00 2.86
C LYS A 165 -5.85 3.90 3.57
N HIS A 166 -5.20 3.09 4.40
CA HIS A 166 -5.85 2.03 5.15
C HIS A 166 -6.83 2.61 6.17
N LEU A 167 -6.39 3.60 6.97
CA LEU A 167 -7.23 4.30 7.92
C LEU A 167 -8.40 5.00 7.24
N GLN A 168 -8.17 5.63 6.09
CA GLN A 168 -9.25 6.27 5.34
C GLN A 168 -10.31 5.25 4.90
N LYS A 169 -9.90 4.06 4.44
CA LYS A 169 -10.84 2.98 4.09
C LYS A 169 -11.63 2.50 5.31
N GLU A 170 -10.98 2.35 6.46
CA GLU A 170 -11.65 1.95 7.69
C GLU A 170 -12.67 3.02 8.13
N ILE A 171 -12.29 4.29 8.10
CA ILE A 171 -13.21 5.41 8.39
C ILE A 171 -14.42 5.38 7.46
N THR A 172 -14.22 5.23 6.15
CA THR A 172 -15.33 5.11 5.19
C THR A 172 -16.21 3.91 5.51
N SER A 173 -15.62 2.75 5.81
CA SER A 173 -16.38 1.55 6.20
C SER A 173 -17.19 1.76 7.49
N CYS A 174 -16.68 2.53 8.45
CA CYS A 174 -17.40 2.89 9.65
C CYS A 174 -18.56 3.85 9.35
N TYR A 175 -18.40 4.80 8.42
CA TYR A 175 -19.49 5.70 8.00
C TYR A 175 -20.56 4.99 7.16
N GLU A 176 -20.18 3.98 6.38
CA GLU A 176 -21.10 3.16 5.59
C GLU A 176 -21.86 2.12 6.45
N PHE A 177 -21.52 2.00 7.73
CA PHE A 177 -22.27 1.14 8.65
C PHE A 177 -23.71 1.61 8.76
N LYS A 178 -24.63 0.79 8.24
CA LYS A 178 -26.07 0.96 8.41
C LYS A 178 -26.55 -0.03 9.45
N SER A 179 -27.30 0.47 10.44
CA SER A 179 -27.84 -0.39 11.47
C SER A 179 -29.20 -0.91 11.04
N LYS A 180 -29.55 -2.12 11.45
CA LYS A 180 -30.84 -2.75 11.07
C LYS A 180 -32.06 -1.95 11.56
N HIS A 181 -31.89 -1.09 12.55
CA HIS A 181 -32.98 -0.27 13.07
C HIS A 181 -33.37 0.89 12.13
N ASP A 182 -32.50 1.27 11.19
CA ASP A 182 -32.78 2.32 10.21
C ASP A 182 -33.93 1.92 9.26
N ASP A 183 -34.13 0.61 9.06
CA ASP A 183 -35.19 0.06 8.19
C ASP A 183 -36.52 -0.20 8.94
N ILE A 184 -36.58 0.04 10.26
CA ILE A 184 -37.75 -0.27 11.07
C ILE A 184 -38.66 0.96 11.16
N ASP A 185 -39.88 0.84 10.65
CA ASP A 185 -40.92 1.85 10.86
C ASP A 185 -41.34 1.87 12.32
N LEU A 186 -41.01 2.96 13.02
CA LEU A 186 -41.35 3.19 14.42
C LEU A 186 -42.54 4.12 14.55
N ILE A 187 -43.35 3.88 15.58
CA ILE A 187 -44.43 4.75 16.04
C ILE A 187 -43.88 6.16 16.35
N SER A 188 -44.67 7.22 16.12
CA SER A 188 -44.23 8.61 16.35
C SER A 188 -43.83 8.86 17.81
N GLU A 189 -43.02 9.90 18.08
CA GLU A 189 -42.59 10.20 19.45
C GLU A 189 -43.77 10.51 20.38
N GLN A 190 -44.79 11.19 19.87
CA GLN A 190 -46.00 11.54 20.64
C GLN A 190 -46.76 10.29 21.06
N GLU A 191 -47.07 9.42 20.10
CA GLU A 191 -47.76 8.15 20.36
C GLU A 191 -46.91 7.20 21.24
N PHE A 192 -45.58 7.26 21.15
CA PHE A 192 -44.69 6.52 22.04
C PHE A 192 -44.86 6.97 23.50
N TYR A 193 -44.84 8.27 23.78
CA TYR A 193 -45.03 8.78 25.15
C TYR A 193 -46.44 8.53 25.71
N GLU A 194 -47.45 8.39 24.84
CA GLU A 194 -48.83 8.08 25.24
C GLU A 194 -49.07 6.59 25.51
N SER A 195 -48.47 5.72 24.69
CA SER A 195 -48.74 4.27 24.72
C SER A 195 -47.74 3.47 25.55
N ALA A 196 -46.49 3.93 25.66
CA ALA A 196 -45.45 3.20 26.37
C ALA A 196 -45.55 3.41 27.89
N PRO A 197 -45.38 2.34 28.70
CA PRO A 197 -45.32 2.45 30.16
C PRO A 197 -44.21 3.41 30.62
N GLU A 198 -44.45 4.16 31.70
CA GLU A 198 -43.47 5.10 32.27
C GLU A 198 -42.13 4.44 32.65
N SER A 199 -42.16 3.15 33.00
CA SER A 199 -40.95 2.36 33.29
C SER A 199 -40.01 2.22 32.10
N LEU A 200 -40.52 2.34 30.87
CA LEU A 200 -39.74 2.25 29.62
C LEU A 200 -39.57 3.63 28.97
N SER A 201 -40.62 4.43 29.00
CA SER A 201 -40.62 5.76 28.37
C SER A 201 -39.65 6.73 29.06
N ASN A 202 -39.55 6.64 30.40
CA ASN A 202 -38.68 7.45 31.26
C ASN A 202 -38.36 8.86 30.70
N PRO A 203 -39.37 9.76 30.68
CA PRO A 203 -39.31 11.02 29.95
C PRO A 203 -38.20 11.98 30.42
N GLU A 204 -37.74 11.84 31.67
CA GLU A 204 -36.62 12.63 32.21
C GLU A 204 -35.30 12.37 31.47
N VAL A 205 -35.06 11.11 31.09
CA VAL A 205 -33.81 10.68 30.44
C VAL A 205 -33.94 10.64 28.92
N THR A 206 -35.11 10.25 28.40
CA THR A 206 -35.31 10.12 26.95
C THR A 206 -35.48 11.47 26.23
N LYS A 207 -36.03 12.50 26.90
CA LYS A 207 -36.13 13.84 26.29
C LYS A 207 -34.80 14.57 26.18
N THR A 208 -33.81 14.19 26.98
CA THR A 208 -32.48 14.82 26.99
C THR A 208 -31.46 14.10 26.09
N ASP A 209 -31.60 12.78 25.92
CA ASP A 209 -30.66 11.94 25.18
C ASP A 209 -31.36 11.18 24.04
N SER A 210 -31.11 11.63 22.80
CA SER A 210 -31.70 11.07 21.58
C SER A 210 -31.37 9.59 21.38
N HIS A 211 -30.16 9.13 21.75
CA HIS A 211 -29.80 7.72 21.59
C HIS A 211 -30.60 6.84 22.57
N LYS A 212 -30.78 7.30 23.80
CA LYS A 212 -31.61 6.59 24.80
C LYS A 212 -33.08 6.59 24.41
N LEU A 213 -33.59 7.67 23.83
CA LEU A 213 -34.94 7.69 23.25
C LEU A 213 -35.10 6.61 22.18
N MET A 214 -34.14 6.49 21.26
CA MET A 214 -34.20 5.50 20.19
C MET A 214 -34.19 4.06 20.74
N LEU A 215 -33.34 3.77 21.73
CA LEU A 215 -33.32 2.46 22.40
C LEU A 215 -34.65 2.14 23.09
N ALA A 216 -35.23 3.10 23.81
CA ALA A 216 -36.51 2.91 24.49
C ALA A 216 -37.66 2.68 23.50
N ARG A 217 -37.66 3.40 22.36
CA ARG A 217 -38.63 3.21 21.27
C ARG A 217 -38.51 1.82 20.65
N LEU A 218 -37.29 1.35 20.39
CA LEU A 218 -37.04 0.01 19.87
C LEU A 218 -37.45 -1.09 20.86
N GLU A 219 -37.21 -0.91 22.15
CA GLU A 219 -37.63 -1.86 23.17
C GLU A 219 -39.16 -1.96 23.27
N TRP A 220 -39.85 -0.82 23.14
CA TRP A 220 -41.31 -0.81 23.13
C TRP A 220 -41.89 -1.50 21.89
N GLU A 221 -41.33 -1.23 20.71
CA GLU A 221 -41.72 -1.89 19.45
C GLU A 221 -41.53 -3.41 19.55
N LEU A 222 -40.42 -3.86 20.15
CA LEU A 222 -40.16 -5.28 20.37
C LEU A 222 -41.25 -5.91 21.26
N LYS A 223 -41.60 -5.28 22.39
CA LYS A 223 -42.66 -5.77 23.28
C LYS A 223 -44.03 -5.80 22.59
N GLN A 224 -44.34 -4.79 21.78
CA GLN A 224 -45.57 -4.75 20.98
C GLN A 224 -45.62 -5.95 20.02
N ARG A 225 -44.54 -6.21 19.27
CA ARG A 225 -44.48 -7.35 18.33
C ARG A 225 -44.57 -8.69 19.04
N GLU A 226 -43.93 -8.86 20.19
CA GLU A 226 -44.05 -10.09 20.99
C GLU A 226 -45.50 -10.33 21.46
N GLN A 227 -46.17 -9.28 21.94
CA GLN A 227 -47.58 -9.38 22.36
C GLN A 227 -48.50 -9.70 21.19
N LEU A 228 -48.30 -9.05 20.04
CA LEU A 228 -49.07 -9.31 18.83
C LEU A 228 -48.86 -10.73 18.31
N ALA A 229 -47.62 -11.22 18.29
CA ALA A 229 -47.31 -12.59 17.88
C ALA A 229 -47.93 -13.63 18.83
N SER A 230 -47.87 -13.39 20.14
CA SER A 230 -48.52 -14.25 21.15
C SER A 230 -50.04 -14.29 20.95
N ARG A 231 -50.66 -13.12 20.76
CA ARG A 231 -52.09 -13.01 20.49
C ARG A 231 -52.46 -13.70 19.19
N GLN A 232 -51.71 -13.50 18.12
CA GLN A 232 -51.91 -14.17 16.83
C GLN A 232 -51.87 -15.70 17.00
N SER A 233 -50.85 -16.22 17.68
CA SER A 233 -50.73 -17.66 17.95
C SER A 233 -51.94 -18.21 18.73
N SER A 234 -52.39 -17.48 19.76
CA SER A 234 -53.58 -17.88 20.54
C SER A 234 -54.87 -17.89 19.71
N LEU A 235 -55.02 -16.91 18.81
CA LEU A 235 -56.17 -16.82 17.91
C LEU A 235 -56.13 -17.91 16.85
N GLU A 236 -54.97 -18.21 16.27
CA GLU A 236 -54.78 -19.33 15.34
C GLU A 236 -55.11 -20.67 16.00
N ALA A 237 -54.69 -20.87 17.25
CA ALA A 237 -55.06 -22.05 18.02
C ALA A 237 -56.58 -22.14 18.26
N SER A 238 -57.22 -21.01 18.59
CA SER A 238 -58.68 -20.95 18.76
C SER A 238 -59.42 -21.23 17.46
N ILE A 239 -58.97 -20.67 16.34
CA ILE A 239 -59.52 -20.92 15.00
C ILE A 239 -59.40 -22.40 14.66
N LYS A 240 -58.22 -23.01 14.82
CA LYS A 240 -58.01 -24.45 14.60
C LYS A 240 -58.97 -25.28 15.45
N SER A 241 -59.08 -24.98 16.75
CA SER A 241 -59.98 -25.69 17.66
C SER A 241 -61.45 -25.58 17.22
N LYS A 242 -61.91 -24.38 16.85
CA LYS A 242 -63.28 -24.17 16.36
C LYS A 242 -63.52 -24.89 15.04
N LEU A 243 -62.55 -24.89 14.12
CA LEU A 243 -62.64 -25.58 12.84
C LEU A 243 -62.75 -27.10 13.02
N GLU A 244 -61.96 -27.69 13.93
CA GLU A 244 -62.10 -29.10 14.31
C GLU A 244 -63.47 -29.41 14.95
N GLN A 245 -64.00 -28.51 15.79
CA GLN A 245 -65.34 -28.66 16.36
C GLN A 245 -66.42 -28.64 15.28
N THR A 246 -66.33 -27.70 14.34
CA THR A 246 -67.27 -27.60 13.22
C THR A 246 -67.21 -28.86 12.34
N GLN A 247 -66.01 -29.35 11.99
CA GLN A 247 -65.85 -30.61 11.24
C GLN A 247 -66.47 -31.80 11.97
N LYS A 248 -66.22 -31.94 13.29
CA LYS A 248 -66.84 -33.00 14.10
C LYS A 248 -68.37 -32.90 14.13
N LEU A 249 -68.92 -31.69 14.17
CA LEU A 249 -70.37 -31.48 14.12
C LEU A 249 -70.94 -31.81 12.75
N GLU A 250 -70.26 -31.44 11.66
CA GLU A 250 -70.65 -31.80 10.29
C GLU A 250 -70.64 -33.31 10.07
N GLU A 251 -69.62 -34.02 10.55
CA GLU A 251 -69.57 -35.49 10.53
C GLU A 251 -70.71 -36.13 11.34
N LYS A 252 -71.06 -35.56 12.49
CA LYS A 252 -72.22 -36.04 13.26
C LYS A 252 -73.52 -35.80 12.50
N LEU A 253 -73.66 -34.63 11.88
CA LEU A 253 -74.86 -34.25 11.11
C LEU A 253 -75.01 -35.13 9.87
N SER A 254 -73.90 -35.47 9.19
CA SER A 254 -73.91 -36.38 8.04
C SER A 254 -74.34 -37.81 8.45
N ARG A 255 -73.95 -38.29 9.63
CA ARG A 255 -74.41 -39.58 10.18
C ARG A 255 -75.90 -39.61 10.54
N LEU A 256 -76.50 -38.43 10.79
CA LEU A 256 -77.91 -38.29 11.17
C LEU A 256 -78.83 -37.98 9.99
N ARG A 257 -78.29 -37.73 8.79
CA ARG A 257 -79.13 -37.62 7.59
C ARG A 257 -79.68 -39.00 7.20
N PRO A 258 -80.99 -39.15 7.00
CA PRO A 258 -81.54 -40.36 6.38
C PRO A 258 -80.92 -40.49 4.98
N GLY A 259 -80.45 -41.70 4.64
CA GLY A 259 -80.10 -42.00 3.25
C GLY A 259 -81.32 -41.79 2.34
N PRO A 260 -81.11 -41.42 1.06
CA PRO A 260 -82.19 -41.40 0.09
C PRO A 260 -82.88 -42.76 -0.03
#